data_AF-A0A957ZDP9-F1
#
_entry.id   AF-A0A957ZDP9-F1
#
_cell.length_a   1.000
_cell.length_b   1.000
_cell.length_c   1.000
_cell.angle_alpha   90.00
_cell.angle_beta   90.00
_cell.angle_gamma   90.00
#
_symmetry.space_group_name_H-M   'P 1'
#
loop_
_entity.id
_entity.type
_entity.pdbx_description
1 polymer ?
#
loop_
_entity_poly.entity_id
_entity_poly.type
_entity_poly.pdbx_seq_one_letter_code
_entity_poly.pdbx_strand_id
1 'polypeptide(L)'
;MTKIHSSEITPKHVFLNRRKFMVGAGLTMGAVALAACGPGMSSSSASGASAAPVAVKPADIGLETLPDALSHDQPYASAETDELGDTLNSYEQITNHNNYYEFTTDKQEVNPLSASFEPYPWTVEVGGLVN
;
A
#
# COMPACT_ATOMS: atom_id res chain seq x y z
N MET A 1 6.25 13.87 22.43
CA MET A 1 6.68 13.73 21.02
C MET A 1 8.17 13.45 20.98
N THR A 2 8.52 12.22 20.67
CA THR A 2 9.91 11.77 20.50
C THR A 2 10.36 12.11 19.08
N LYS A 3 11.47 12.84 18.93
CA LYS A 3 11.97 13.29 17.63
C LYS A 3 12.73 12.15 16.95
N ILE A 4 12.18 11.58 15.88
CA ILE A 4 12.85 10.54 15.07
C ILE A 4 14.08 11.15 14.38
N HIS A 5 15.24 10.55 14.59
CA HIS A 5 16.51 11.07 14.08
C HIS A 5 16.73 10.61 12.63
N SER A 6 17.36 11.41 11.77
CA SER A 6 17.54 11.06 10.35
C SER A 6 18.38 9.79 10.12
N SER A 7 19.12 9.34 11.12
CA SER A 7 19.84 8.07 11.14
C SER A 7 18.93 6.84 11.25
N GLU A 8 17.70 7.02 11.74
CA GLU A 8 16.67 5.98 11.86
C GLU A 8 15.85 5.82 10.56
N ILE A 9 16.09 6.70 9.59
CA ILE A 9 15.52 6.63 8.23
C ILE A 9 16.53 5.91 7.34
N THR A 10 16.04 5.27 6.27
CA THR A 10 16.90 4.67 5.23
C THR A 10 18.08 5.58 4.89
N PRO A 11 19.34 5.15 5.13
CA PRO A 11 20.49 5.99 4.90
C PRO A 11 20.51 6.54 3.47
N LYS A 12 20.84 7.83 3.32
CA LYS A 12 20.79 8.54 2.03
C LYS A 12 21.47 7.77 0.89
N HIS A 13 22.61 7.13 1.16
CA HIS A 13 23.35 6.37 0.16
C HIS A 13 22.58 5.11 -0.31
N VAL A 14 21.88 4.41 0.59
CA VAL A 14 21.03 3.26 0.26
C VAL A 14 19.84 3.71 -0.58
N PHE A 15 19.18 4.80 -0.20
CA PHE A 15 18.09 5.40 -0.98
C PHE A 15 18.55 5.78 -2.40
N LEU A 16 19.71 6.44 -2.53
CA LEU A 16 20.25 6.83 -3.84
C LEU A 16 20.69 5.63 -4.68
N ASN A 17 21.28 4.59 -4.07
CA ASN A 17 21.65 3.37 -4.78
C ASN A 17 20.42 2.64 -5.34
N ARG A 18 19.35 2.53 -4.55
CA ARG A 18 18.06 1.98 -5.01
C ARG A 18 17.50 2.79 -6.19
N ARG A 19 17.59 4.12 -6.15
CA ARG A 19 17.11 4.99 -7.23
C ARG A 19 17.95 4.87 -8.51
N LYS A 20 19.28 4.83 -8.39
CA LYS A 20 20.18 4.61 -9.52
C LYS A 20 19.93 3.25 -10.18
N PHE A 21 19.69 2.21 -9.38
CA PHE A 21 19.31 0.89 -9.88
C PHE A 21 18.00 0.93 -10.69
N MET A 22 16.94 1.53 -10.15
CA MET A 22 15.66 1.66 -10.87
C MET A 22 15.78 2.45 -12.17
N VAL A 23 16.55 3.54 -12.19
CA VAL A 23 16.83 4.32 -13.41
C VAL A 23 17.60 3.48 -14.44
N GLY A 24 18.60 2.72 -14.00
CA GLY A 24 19.36 1.81 -14.85
C GLY A 24 18.48 0.71 -15.47
N ALA A 25 17.60 0.11 -14.66
CA ALA A 25 16.67 -0.92 -15.13
C ALA A 25 15.60 -0.37 -16.09
N GLY A 26 15.11 0.85 -15.86
CA GLY A 26 14.17 1.51 -16.77
C GLY A 26 14.76 1.81 -18.15
N LEU A 27 16.05 2.18 -18.22
CA LEU A 27 16.74 2.44 -19.48
C LEU A 27 16.96 1.16 -20.30
N THR A 28 17.27 0.03 -19.65
CA THR A 28 17.48 -1.24 -20.34
C THR A 28 16.16 -1.88 -20.82
N MET A 29 15.08 -1.83 -20.02
CA MET A 29 13.77 -2.32 -20.47
C MET A 29 13.10 -1.39 -21.50
N GLY A 30 13.26 -0.07 -21.39
CA GLY A 30 12.72 0.90 -22.34
C GLY A 30 13.33 0.78 -23.74
N ALA A 31 14.63 0.46 -23.83
CA ALA A 31 15.31 0.21 -25.10
C ALA A 31 14.82 -1.07 -25.81
N VAL A 32 14.44 -2.11 -25.05
CA VAL A 32 13.86 -3.35 -25.60
C VAL A 32 12.41 -3.14 -26.06
N ALA A 33 11.63 -2.34 -25.33
CA ALA A 33 10.25 -2.03 -25.71
C ALA A 33 10.15 -1.22 -27.01
N LEU A 34 11.06 -0.26 -27.25
CA LEU A 34 11.11 0.51 -28.49
C LEU A 34 11.47 -0.33 -29.73
N ALA A 35 12.13 -1.48 -29.57
CA ALA A 35 12.42 -2.40 -30.67
C ALA A 35 11.23 -3.33 -31.02
N ALA A 36 10.22 -3.43 -30.14
CA ALA A 36 9.04 -4.28 -30.34
C ALA A 36 7.90 -3.59 -31.13
N CYS A 37 8.00 -2.27 -31.41
CA CYS A 37 7.00 -1.49 -32.15
C CYS A 37 7.27 -1.42 -33.66
N GLY A 38 7.66 -2.53 -34.29
CA GLY A 38 7.61 -2.67 -35.75
C GLY A 38 6.17 -2.70 -36.28
N PRO A 39 5.88 -2.23 -37.50
CA PRO A 39 4.52 -2.04 -37.98
C PRO A 39 3.90 -3.39 -38.37
N GLY A 40 3.07 -3.95 -37.49
CA GLY A 40 2.32 -5.16 -37.83
C GLY A 40 1.71 -5.87 -36.63
N MET A 41 0.72 -5.26 -35.97
CA MET A 41 -0.30 -6.06 -35.29
C MET A 41 -1.59 -5.26 -35.18
N SER A 42 -2.62 -5.75 -35.87
CA SER A 42 -3.97 -5.21 -35.94
C SER A 42 -4.59 -5.05 -34.56
N SER A 43 -5.09 -3.86 -34.26
CA SER A 43 -5.88 -3.58 -33.06
C SER A 43 -7.28 -4.18 -33.23
N SER A 44 -7.49 -5.37 -32.68
CA SER A 44 -8.83 -5.94 -32.54
C SER A 44 -9.54 -5.23 -31.37
N SER A 45 -10.47 -4.36 -31.70
CA SER A 45 -11.34 -3.66 -30.76
C SER A 45 -12.27 -4.66 -30.07
N ALA A 46 -11.96 -5.06 -28.84
CA ALA A 46 -12.88 -5.80 -28.00
C ALA A 46 -13.82 -4.83 -27.28
N SER A 47 -15.06 -4.75 -27.77
CA SER A 47 -16.19 -4.14 -27.08
C SER A 47 -16.51 -4.97 -25.83
N GLY A 48 -16.13 -4.46 -24.66
CA GLY A 48 -16.53 -5.00 -23.36
C GLY A 48 -17.82 -4.30 -22.90
N ALA A 49 -18.92 -5.04 -22.87
CA ALA A 49 -20.18 -4.57 -22.32
C ALA A 49 -20.03 -4.34 -20.81
N SER A 50 -20.34 -3.12 -20.36
CA SER A 50 -20.36 -2.73 -18.95
C SER A 50 -21.57 -3.35 -18.25
N ALA A 51 -21.36 -4.47 -17.55
CA ALA A 51 -22.30 -4.93 -16.54
C ALA A 51 -22.04 -4.15 -15.24
N ALA A 52 -23.07 -3.45 -14.73
CA ALA A 52 -22.99 -2.74 -13.46
C ALA A 52 -22.68 -3.73 -12.31
N PRO A 53 -21.84 -3.37 -11.33
CA PRO A 53 -21.57 -4.23 -10.19
C PRO A 53 -22.85 -4.44 -9.38
N VAL A 54 -23.23 -5.72 -9.20
CA VAL A 54 -24.30 -6.12 -8.29
C VAL A 54 -23.75 -5.95 -6.88
N ALA A 55 -24.39 -5.08 -6.09
CA ALA A 55 -24.05 -4.89 -4.68
C ALA A 55 -24.24 -6.23 -3.93
N VAL A 56 -23.13 -6.91 -3.65
CA VAL A 56 -23.13 -8.08 -2.77
C VAL A 56 -23.25 -7.55 -1.34
N LYS A 57 -24.39 -7.84 -0.70
CA LYS A 57 -24.59 -7.57 0.72
C LYS A 57 -23.44 -8.26 1.48
N PRO A 58 -22.67 -7.57 2.34
CA PRO A 58 -21.58 -8.21 3.08
C PRO A 58 -22.13 -9.45 3.79
N ALA A 59 -21.47 -10.59 3.62
CA ALA A 59 -21.82 -11.78 4.40
C ALA A 59 -21.71 -11.40 5.88
N ASP A 60 -22.76 -11.66 6.66
CA ASP A 60 -22.75 -11.49 8.10
C ASP A 60 -21.70 -12.45 8.69
N ILE A 61 -20.45 -11.97 8.82
CA ILE A 61 -19.41 -12.71 9.53
C ILE A 61 -19.81 -12.65 11.00
N GLY A 62 -20.43 -13.71 11.49
CA GLY A 62 -20.78 -13.83 12.90
C GLY A 62 -19.55 -13.58 13.75
N LEU A 63 -19.68 -12.71 14.75
CA LEU A 63 -18.60 -12.32 15.69
C LEU A 63 -17.93 -13.55 16.35
N GLU A 64 -18.65 -14.67 16.40
CA GLU A 64 -18.22 -15.95 16.99
C GLU A 64 -17.26 -16.76 16.11
N THR A 65 -17.01 -16.33 14.87
CA THR A 65 -16.10 -16.98 13.90
C THR A 65 -15.04 -16.02 13.37
N LEU A 66 -14.66 -15.01 14.17
CA LEU A 66 -13.53 -14.15 13.82
C LEU A 66 -12.21 -14.92 14.03
N PRO A 67 -11.25 -14.82 13.09
CA PRO A 67 -9.89 -15.33 13.32
C PRO A 67 -9.26 -14.66 14.54
N ASP A 68 -8.40 -15.38 15.28
CA ASP A 68 -7.75 -14.88 16.52
C ASP A 68 -7.06 -13.51 16.34
N ALA A 69 -6.59 -13.19 15.12
CA ALA A 69 -6.02 -11.88 14.81
C ALA A 69 -7.01 -10.71 14.97
N LEU A 70 -8.32 -10.98 14.91
CA LEU A 70 -9.40 -10.00 15.03
C LEU A 70 -10.12 -10.07 16.39
N SER A 71 -9.68 -10.93 17.32
CA SER A 71 -10.29 -11.06 18.67
C SER A 71 -9.75 -10.06 19.70
N HIS A 72 -8.81 -9.19 19.31
CA HIS A 72 -8.16 -8.25 20.21
C HIS A 72 -8.81 -6.87 20.12
N ASP A 73 -9.27 -6.36 21.27
CA ASP A 73 -9.91 -5.04 21.38
C ASP A 73 -8.94 -3.87 21.14
N GLN A 74 -7.63 -4.10 21.28
CA GLN A 74 -6.58 -3.09 21.18
C GLN A 74 -5.44 -3.56 20.27
N PRO A 75 -4.66 -2.63 19.69
CA PRO A 75 -3.48 -2.97 18.92
C PRO A 75 -2.54 -3.85 19.75
N TYR A 76 -2.22 -5.04 19.23
CA TYR A 76 -1.39 -6.03 19.90
C TYR A 76 -0.27 -6.49 18.96
N ALA A 77 0.94 -6.61 19.50
CA ALA A 77 2.06 -7.25 18.83
C ALA A 77 2.24 -8.65 19.43
N SER A 78 2.19 -9.68 18.59
CA SER A 78 2.39 -11.07 19.01
C SER A 78 3.85 -11.46 19.23
N ALA A 79 4.79 -10.59 18.82
CA ALA A 79 6.23 -10.76 18.95
C ALA A 79 6.89 -9.37 19.14
N GLU A 80 8.13 -9.37 19.61
CA GLU A 80 8.94 -8.14 19.80
C GLU A 80 9.96 -7.91 18.67
N THR A 81 10.13 -8.93 17.82
CA THR A 81 11.05 -8.91 16.68
C THR A 81 10.40 -9.50 15.45
N ASP A 82 10.89 -9.14 14.27
CA ASP A 82 10.51 -9.78 13.01
C ASP A 82 11.20 -11.14 12.80
N GLU A 83 10.95 -11.77 11.66
CA GLU A 83 11.49 -13.08 11.27
C GLU A 83 13.01 -13.08 11.08
N LEU A 84 13.63 -11.90 10.98
CA LEU A 84 15.07 -11.69 10.84
C LEU A 84 15.72 -11.26 12.17
N GLY A 85 14.93 -11.05 13.21
CA GLY A 85 15.37 -10.65 14.55
C GLY A 85 15.48 -9.14 14.75
N ASP A 86 15.01 -8.31 13.81
CA ASP A 86 14.98 -6.87 13.97
C ASP A 86 13.85 -6.47 14.93
N THR A 87 14.11 -5.49 15.80
CA THR A 87 13.12 -5.00 16.77
C THR A 87 11.97 -4.30 16.08
N LEU A 88 10.73 -4.54 16.54
CA LEU A 88 9.55 -3.88 16.00
C LEU A 88 9.52 -2.38 16.33
N ASN A 89 8.91 -1.60 15.45
CA ASN A 89 8.61 -0.19 15.70
C ASN A 89 7.56 -0.05 16.82
N SER A 90 7.63 1.04 17.58
CA SER A 90 6.63 1.32 18.59
C SER A 90 5.29 1.71 17.97
N TYR A 91 4.20 1.49 18.70
CA TYR A 91 2.86 1.90 18.28
C TYR A 91 2.77 3.41 17.96
N GLU A 92 3.43 4.26 18.77
CA GLU A 92 3.49 5.71 18.54
C GLU A 92 4.17 6.02 17.19
N GLN A 93 5.27 5.34 16.86
CA GLN A 93 5.96 5.55 15.58
C GLN A 93 5.08 5.14 14.39
N ILE A 94 4.40 4.00 14.48
CA ILE A 94 3.57 3.45 13.40
C ILE A 94 2.37 4.38 13.11
N THR A 95 1.77 4.97 14.15
CA THR A 95 0.55 5.78 14.04
C THR A 95 0.78 7.28 13.81
N ASN A 96 2.02 7.78 13.96
CA ASN A 96 2.33 9.21 13.84
C ASN A 96 3.39 9.53 12.78
N HIS A 97 3.93 8.55 12.06
CA HIS A 97 4.93 8.77 11.02
C HIS A 97 4.51 8.15 9.69
N ASN A 98 3.58 8.80 9.00
CA ASN A 98 2.91 8.22 7.84
C ASN A 98 3.14 9.07 6.57
N ASN A 99 2.99 8.46 5.40
CA ASN A 99 2.89 9.17 4.13
C ASN A 99 1.48 8.99 3.59
N TYR A 100 0.61 9.97 3.80
CA TYR A 100 -0.75 10.00 3.29
C TYR A 100 -1.03 11.39 2.70
N TYR A 101 -0.74 11.55 1.42
CA TYR A 101 -0.66 12.85 0.75
C TYR A 101 -2.02 13.53 0.55
N GLU A 102 -3.09 12.76 0.57
CA GLU A 102 -4.46 13.23 0.57
C GLU A 102 -4.78 14.10 1.79
N PHE A 103 -4.06 13.91 2.90
CA PHE A 103 -4.17 14.76 4.10
C PHE A 103 -3.07 15.82 4.16
N THR A 104 -1.81 15.44 3.93
CA THR A 104 -0.66 16.36 4.04
C THR A 104 0.62 15.75 3.48
N THR A 105 1.60 16.60 3.18
CA THR A 105 2.98 16.18 2.85
C THR A 105 3.88 16.07 4.09
N ASP A 106 3.46 16.59 5.24
CA ASP A 106 4.17 16.44 6.51
C ASP A 106 3.82 15.12 7.19
N LYS A 107 4.84 14.30 7.49
CA LYS A 107 4.67 12.95 8.03
C LYS A 107 4.04 12.91 9.42
N GLN A 108 4.22 13.98 10.20
CA GLN A 108 3.74 14.07 11.59
C GLN A 108 2.30 14.59 11.66
N GLU A 109 1.85 15.31 10.63
CA GLU A 109 0.53 15.95 10.61
C GLU A 109 -0.57 15.04 10.02
N VAL A 110 -0.21 13.87 9.46
CA VAL A 110 -1.20 12.93 8.91
C VAL A 110 -2.19 12.48 9.99
N ASN A 111 -1.70 12.07 11.16
CA ASN A 111 -2.56 11.56 12.24
C ASN A 111 -3.63 12.59 12.66
N PRO A 112 -3.29 13.81 13.13
CA PRO A 112 -4.31 14.76 13.55
C PRO A 112 -5.23 15.20 12.42
N LEU A 113 -4.74 15.31 11.18
CA LEU A 113 -5.57 15.74 10.03
C LEU A 113 -6.50 14.64 9.51
N SER A 114 -6.18 13.37 9.77
CA SER A 114 -6.99 12.21 9.38
C SER A 114 -8.08 11.85 10.40
N ALA A 115 -8.13 12.50 11.56
CA ALA A 115 -9.00 12.14 12.68
C ALA A 115 -10.50 12.15 12.34
N SER A 116 -10.92 12.98 11.37
CA SER A 116 -12.31 13.08 10.91
C SER A 116 -12.60 12.29 9.64
N PHE A 117 -11.70 11.40 9.22
CA PHE A 117 -11.97 10.49 8.11
C PHE A 117 -13.04 9.48 8.52
N GLU A 118 -14.04 9.27 7.67
CA GLU A 118 -15.13 8.31 7.90
C GLU A 118 -14.89 7.05 7.06
N PRO A 119 -14.18 6.03 7.61
CA PRO A 119 -13.85 4.81 6.87
C PRO A 119 -15.04 3.84 6.72
N TYR A 120 -16.19 4.12 7.35
CA TYR A 120 -17.35 3.23 7.32
C TYR A 120 -18.65 4.00 7.10
N PRO A 121 -19.60 3.43 6.34
CA PRO A 121 -19.47 2.20 5.53
C PRO A 121 -18.53 2.41 4.33
N TRP A 122 -17.85 1.35 3.88
CA TRP A 122 -17.01 1.39 2.69
C TRP A 122 -17.41 0.31 1.71
N THR A 123 -17.11 0.52 0.42
CA THR A 123 -17.35 -0.45 -0.66
C THR A 123 -16.05 -0.71 -1.39
N VAL A 124 -15.71 -1.99 -1.56
CA VAL A 124 -14.55 -2.45 -2.33
C VAL A 124 -15.01 -3.01 -3.64
N GLU A 125 -14.43 -2.53 -4.74
CA GLU A 125 -14.62 -3.10 -6.07
C GLU A 125 -13.38 -3.89 -6.46
N VAL A 126 -13.57 -5.15 -6.86
CA VAL A 126 -12.53 -6.01 -7.43
C VAL A 126 -12.79 -6.13 -8.92
N GLY A 127 -11.93 -5.55 -9.74
CA GLY A 127 -12.05 -5.56 -11.21
C GLY A 127 -10.77 -6.05 -11.91
N GLY A 128 -10.69 -5.84 -13.23
CA GLY A 128 -9.57 -6.28 -14.07
C GLY A 128 -9.78 -7.67 -14.69
N LEU A 129 -8.70 -8.30 -15.15
CA LEU A 129 -8.75 -9.68 -15.69
C LEU A 129 -8.62 -10.68 -14.53
N VAL A 130 -9.75 -10.91 -13.85
CA VAL A 130 -9.86 -11.82 -12.71
C VAL A 130 -10.79 -12.99 -13.07
N ASN A 131 -10.54 -14.18 -12.52
CA ASN A 131 -11.33 -15.41 -12.72
C ASN A 131 -11.89 -15.92 -11.40
#